data_AF-A0A9Q4QXM5-F1
#
_entry.id   AF-A0A9Q4QXM5-F1
#
_cell.length_a   1.000
_cell.length_b   1.000
_cell.length_c   1.000
_cell.angle_alpha   90.00
_cell.angle_beta   90.00
_cell.angle_gamma   90.00
#
_symmetry.space_group_name_H-M   'P 1'
#
loop_
_entity.id
_entity.type
_entity.pdbx_description
1 polymer ?
#
loop_
_entity_poly.entity_id
_entity_poly.type
_entity_poly.pdbx_seq_one_letter_code
_entity_poly.pdbx_strand_id
1 'polypeptide(L)'
;MMIQQITRRLQEVNMLLATCRQDRITFEQALPPSLFYRDFHDTNSLVKEAELLFREDAERLLGFSTSLCSETETYLSLDRAPLQPVDFEALFEEHLKPFELRHEEAKAAATRLWRDYSAMSNRLDLLPHDSEEYRTLDAECDAAKVRYDEAHARVNLLYKEWRQERDRTFCVYCFKPMFLDVLVERLQGIAGSIISDIRRMKEGEP
;
A
#
# COMPACT_ATOMS: atom_id res chain seq x y z
N MET A 1 -17.50 10.68 6.77
CA MET A 1 -18.11 9.64 7.61
C MET A 1 -17.62 8.28 7.15
N MET A 2 -17.16 7.45 8.07
CA MET A 2 -16.56 6.13 7.81
C MET A 2 -17.54 5.21 7.07
N ILE A 3 -18.82 5.18 7.46
CA ILE A 3 -19.82 4.33 6.79
C ILE A 3 -19.94 4.65 5.29
N GLN A 4 -19.94 5.94 4.92
CA GLN A 4 -19.98 6.35 3.50
C GLN A 4 -18.70 5.97 2.75
N GLN A 5 -17.54 6.09 3.40
CA GLN A 5 -16.25 5.72 2.81
C GLN A 5 -16.16 4.21 2.58
N ILE A 6 -16.66 3.40 3.52
CA ILE A 6 -16.76 1.95 3.37
C ILE A 6 -17.66 1.62 2.19
N THR A 7 -18.89 2.16 2.13
CA THR A 7 -19.82 1.89 1.03
C THR A 7 -19.18 2.19 -0.32
N ARG A 8 -18.60 3.40 -0.48
CA ARG A 8 -17.96 3.80 -1.75
C ARG A 8 -16.82 2.87 -2.13
N ARG A 9 -15.95 2.50 -1.19
CA ARG A 9 -14.78 1.67 -1.51
C ARG A 9 -15.16 0.19 -1.70
N LEU A 10 -16.23 -0.27 -1.06
CA LEU A 10 -16.80 -1.58 -1.32
C LEU A 10 -17.40 -1.64 -2.73
N GLN A 11 -18.07 -0.56 -3.18
CA GLN A 11 -18.54 -0.44 -4.55
C GLN A 11 -17.39 -0.52 -5.57
N GLU A 12 -16.27 0.15 -5.31
CA GLU A 12 -15.06 0.05 -6.15
C GLU A 12 -14.53 -1.40 -6.23
N VAL A 13 -14.54 -2.12 -5.11
CA VAL A 13 -14.20 -3.56 -5.07
C VAL A 13 -15.22 -4.39 -5.85
N ASN A 14 -16.52 -4.13 -5.70
CA ASN A 14 -17.58 -4.84 -6.42
C ASN A 14 -17.45 -4.71 -7.93
N MET A 15 -17.19 -3.48 -8.42
CA MET A 15 -16.98 -3.21 -9.85
C MET A 15 -15.75 -3.95 -10.39
N LEU A 16 -14.68 -4.03 -9.59
CA LEU A 16 -13.47 -4.76 -9.95
C LEU A 16 -13.74 -6.27 -10.03
N LEU A 17 -14.43 -6.84 -9.05
CA LEU A 17 -14.76 -8.27 -9.04
C LEU A 17 -15.73 -8.64 -10.15
N ALA A 18 -16.72 -7.80 -10.46
CA ALA A 18 -17.65 -8.01 -11.56
C ALA A 18 -16.96 -8.03 -12.94
N THR A 19 -15.80 -7.39 -13.07
CA THR A 19 -15.03 -7.32 -14.32
C THR A 19 -13.81 -8.25 -14.35
N CYS A 20 -13.46 -8.89 -13.23
CA CYS A 20 -12.39 -9.87 -13.15
C CYS A 20 -12.76 -11.12 -13.94
N ARG A 21 -12.23 -11.22 -15.16
CA ARG A 21 -12.25 -12.46 -15.94
C ARG A 21 -11.17 -13.40 -15.43
N GLN A 22 -11.36 -14.70 -15.62
CA GLN A 22 -10.50 -15.78 -15.13
C GLN A 22 -9.03 -15.71 -15.63
N ASP A 23 -8.72 -14.78 -16.52
CA ASP A 23 -7.42 -14.63 -17.16
C ASP A 23 -6.53 -13.68 -16.33
N ARG A 24 -5.98 -14.22 -15.24
CA ARG A 24 -4.95 -13.64 -14.35
C ARG A 24 -5.23 -12.25 -13.76
N ILE A 25 -5.44 -12.24 -12.43
CA ILE A 25 -5.45 -11.02 -11.62
C ILE A 25 -4.08 -10.34 -11.65
N THR A 26 -4.08 -9.04 -11.95
CA THR A 26 -2.89 -8.17 -11.92
C THR A 26 -2.69 -7.53 -10.54
N PHE A 27 -1.50 -6.97 -10.29
CA PHE A 27 -1.22 -6.21 -9.07
C PHE A 27 -2.21 -5.06 -8.84
N GLU A 28 -2.52 -4.28 -9.89
CA GLU A 28 -3.48 -3.17 -9.82
C GLU A 28 -4.91 -3.65 -9.50
N GLN A 29 -5.25 -4.87 -9.87
CA GLN A 29 -6.53 -5.48 -9.51
C GLN A 29 -6.53 -6.04 -8.07
N ALA A 30 -5.39 -6.52 -7.58
CA ALA A 30 -5.23 -7.02 -6.23
C ALA A 30 -5.17 -5.89 -5.17
N LEU A 31 -4.75 -4.70 -5.56
CA LEU A 31 -4.52 -3.59 -4.64
C LEU A 31 -5.81 -3.05 -3.98
N PRO A 32 -6.91 -2.73 -4.70
CA PRO A 32 -8.13 -2.22 -4.08
C PRO A 32 -8.74 -3.12 -2.99
N PRO A 33 -8.96 -4.44 -3.19
CA PRO A 33 -9.49 -5.30 -2.13
C PRO A 33 -8.53 -5.42 -0.94
N SER A 34 -7.22 -5.44 -1.19
CA SER A 34 -6.20 -5.46 -0.14
C SER A 34 -6.22 -4.20 0.72
N LEU A 35 -6.32 -3.03 0.07
CA LEU A 35 -6.44 -1.74 0.75
C LEU A 35 -7.75 -1.62 1.51
N PHE A 36 -8.86 -2.10 0.94
CA PHE A 36 -10.17 -2.10 1.60
C PHE A 36 -10.09 -2.87 2.92
N TYR A 37 -9.53 -4.09 2.90
CA TYR A 37 -9.35 -4.87 4.12
C TYR A 37 -8.45 -4.16 5.12
N ARG A 38 -7.26 -3.68 4.70
CA ARG A 38 -6.34 -2.95 5.58
C ARG A 38 -7.04 -1.80 6.31
N ASP A 39 -7.82 -1.01 5.57
CA ASP A 39 -8.37 0.24 6.09
C ASP A 39 -9.63 0.04 6.94
N PHE A 40 -10.36 -1.07 6.76
CA PHE A 40 -11.69 -1.25 7.37
C PHE A 40 -11.87 -2.54 8.19
N HIS A 41 -10.83 -3.36 8.37
CA HIS A 41 -10.92 -4.57 9.19
C HIS A 41 -11.30 -4.31 10.66
N ASP A 42 -10.93 -3.15 11.23
CA ASP A 42 -11.39 -2.72 12.55
C ASP A 42 -12.76 -2.01 12.47
N THR A 43 -13.81 -2.80 12.62
CA THR A 43 -15.19 -2.29 12.56
C THR A 43 -15.63 -1.59 13.85
N ASN A 44 -14.81 -1.56 14.92
CA ASN A 44 -15.22 -0.89 16.17
C ASN A 44 -15.36 0.63 15.97
N SER A 45 -14.51 1.19 15.12
CA SER A 45 -14.57 2.62 14.75
C SER A 45 -15.86 2.95 14.00
N LEU A 46 -16.34 2.03 13.13
CA LEU A 46 -17.61 2.18 12.44
C LEU A 46 -18.79 2.21 13.42
N VAL A 47 -18.82 1.30 14.40
CA VAL A 47 -19.89 1.25 15.41
C VAL A 47 -19.95 2.54 16.22
N LYS A 48 -18.80 3.04 16.68
CA LYS A 48 -18.72 4.31 17.43
C LYS A 48 -19.23 5.50 16.62
N GLU A 49 -18.88 5.58 15.33
CA GLU A 49 -19.37 6.65 14.46
C GLU A 49 -20.88 6.53 14.20
N ALA A 50 -21.38 5.31 14.02
CA ALA A 50 -22.81 5.06 13.86
C ALA A 50 -23.60 5.47 15.10
N GLU A 51 -23.12 5.18 16.32
CA GLU A 51 -23.76 5.63 17.56
C GLU A 51 -23.86 7.15 17.68
N LEU A 52 -22.82 7.87 17.26
CA LEU A 52 -22.83 9.34 17.24
C LEU A 52 -23.84 9.85 16.21
N LEU A 53 -23.76 9.36 14.98
CA LEU A 53 -24.66 9.79 13.90
C LEU A 53 -26.12 9.43 14.18
N PHE A 54 -26.38 8.32 14.88
CA PHE A 54 -27.72 7.95 15.30
C PHE A 54 -28.38 9.04 16.17
N ARG A 55 -27.60 9.66 17.06
CA ARG A 55 -28.10 10.75 17.95
C ARG A 55 -28.28 12.06 17.20
N GLU A 56 -27.48 12.30 16.17
CA GLU A 56 -27.51 13.53 15.38
C GLU A 56 -28.57 13.51 14.29
N ASP A 57 -28.63 12.42 13.52
CA ASP A 57 -29.46 12.27 12.33
C ASP A 57 -29.66 10.78 11.98
N ALA A 58 -30.63 10.15 12.67
CA ALA A 58 -30.97 8.75 12.46
C ALA A 58 -31.48 8.44 11.03
N GLU A 59 -32.11 9.40 10.34
CA GLU A 59 -32.59 9.18 8.97
C GLU A 59 -31.43 9.10 7.98
N ARG A 60 -30.44 9.97 8.16
CA ARG A 60 -29.23 9.95 7.36
C ARG A 60 -28.39 8.69 7.62
N LEU A 61 -28.28 8.25 8.88
CA LEU A 61 -27.65 6.98 9.21
C LEU A 61 -28.37 5.79 8.56
N LEU A 62 -29.71 5.79 8.56
CA LEU A 62 -30.51 4.78 7.88
C LEU A 62 -30.19 4.73 6.38
N GLY A 63 -30.08 5.88 5.72
CA GLY A 63 -29.70 5.98 4.33
C GLY A 63 -28.34 5.32 4.04
N PHE A 64 -27.31 5.66 4.83
CA PHE A 64 -25.98 5.06 4.64
C PHE A 64 -25.92 3.58 4.94
N SER A 65 -26.62 3.15 5.99
CA SER A 65 -26.68 1.73 6.36
C SER A 65 -27.38 0.92 5.28
N THR A 66 -28.43 1.47 4.67
CA THR A 66 -29.13 0.84 3.53
C THR A 66 -28.20 0.70 2.33
N SER A 67 -27.45 1.76 1.98
CA SER A 67 -26.47 1.69 0.89
C SER A 67 -25.34 0.69 1.17
N LEU A 68 -24.81 0.67 2.41
CA LEU A 68 -23.80 -0.31 2.80
C LEU A 68 -24.34 -1.74 2.68
N CYS A 69 -25.56 -2.01 3.18
CA CYS A 69 -26.20 -3.32 3.09
C CYS A 69 -26.31 -3.78 1.63
N SER A 70 -26.78 -2.90 0.74
CA SER A 70 -26.88 -3.19 -0.70
C SER A 70 -25.53 -3.53 -1.34
N GLU A 71 -24.46 -2.80 -1.00
CA GLU A 71 -23.12 -3.08 -1.52
C GLU A 71 -22.53 -4.39 -0.95
N THR A 72 -22.82 -4.72 0.31
CA THR A 72 -22.42 -6.01 0.90
C THR A 72 -23.17 -7.18 0.27
N GLU A 73 -24.47 -7.04 -0.02
CA GLU A 73 -25.24 -8.04 -0.76
C GLU A 73 -24.70 -8.24 -2.17
N THR A 74 -24.38 -7.14 -2.85
CA THR A 74 -23.76 -7.18 -4.17
C THR A 74 -22.46 -7.97 -4.11
N TYR A 75 -21.55 -7.64 -3.19
CA TYR A 75 -20.29 -8.36 -3.01
C TYR A 75 -20.51 -9.88 -2.81
N LEU A 76 -21.41 -10.24 -1.91
CA LEU A 76 -21.68 -11.63 -1.55
C LEU A 76 -22.29 -12.43 -2.71
N SER A 77 -22.98 -11.76 -3.64
CA SER A 77 -23.53 -12.36 -4.86
C SER A 77 -22.51 -12.59 -5.98
N LEU A 78 -21.35 -11.92 -5.95
CA LEU A 78 -20.33 -12.03 -7.00
C LEU A 78 -19.54 -13.34 -6.92
N ASP A 79 -19.06 -13.82 -8.07
CA ASP A 79 -18.12 -14.95 -8.11
C ASP A 79 -16.73 -14.48 -7.65
N ARG A 80 -16.26 -15.07 -6.55
CA ARG A 80 -14.96 -14.77 -5.92
C ARG A 80 -13.94 -15.89 -6.16
N ALA A 81 -14.30 -16.94 -6.89
CA ALA A 81 -13.40 -18.02 -7.26
C ALA A 81 -12.12 -17.54 -7.98
N PRO A 82 -12.16 -16.50 -8.85
CA PRO A 82 -10.95 -16.00 -9.51
C PRO A 82 -9.88 -15.46 -8.55
N LEU A 83 -10.24 -15.04 -7.32
CA LEU A 83 -9.28 -14.56 -6.32
C LEU A 83 -8.58 -15.69 -5.57
N GLN A 84 -9.19 -16.87 -5.48
CA GLN A 84 -8.70 -17.97 -4.65
C GLN A 84 -7.34 -18.54 -5.09
N PRO A 85 -7.08 -18.77 -6.40
CA PRO A 85 -5.78 -19.30 -6.84
C PRO A 85 -4.69 -18.24 -6.95
N VAL A 86 -4.97 -16.97 -6.63
CA VAL A 86 -4.03 -15.87 -6.81
C VAL A 86 -2.94 -15.94 -5.76
N ASP A 87 -1.70 -15.95 -6.22
CA ASP A 87 -0.52 -15.78 -5.36
C ASP A 87 -0.25 -14.29 -5.15
N PHE A 88 -0.84 -13.73 -4.09
CA PHE A 88 -0.70 -12.32 -3.74
C PHE A 88 0.71 -11.94 -3.31
N GLU A 89 1.45 -12.89 -2.72
CA GLU A 89 2.86 -12.71 -2.35
C GLU A 89 3.70 -12.54 -3.61
N ALA A 90 3.55 -13.45 -4.59
CA ALA A 90 4.26 -13.34 -5.88
C ALA A 90 3.89 -12.06 -6.64
N LEU A 91 2.61 -11.64 -6.65
CA LEU A 91 2.19 -10.38 -7.30
C LEU A 91 2.85 -9.17 -6.66
N PHE A 92 2.94 -9.14 -5.33
CA PHE A 92 3.60 -8.06 -4.60
C PHE A 92 5.10 -8.03 -4.87
N GLU A 93 5.77 -9.18 -4.83
CA GLU A 93 7.20 -9.26 -5.13
C GLU A 93 7.50 -8.83 -6.57
N GLU A 94 6.68 -9.26 -7.54
CA GLU A 94 6.82 -8.88 -8.94
C GLU A 94 6.68 -7.37 -9.14
N HIS A 95 5.72 -6.72 -8.47
CA HIS A 95 5.55 -5.27 -8.49
C HIS A 95 6.78 -4.52 -7.95
N LEU A 96 7.45 -5.06 -6.94
CA LEU A 96 8.61 -4.41 -6.31
C LEU A 96 9.93 -4.62 -7.06
N LYS A 97 10.06 -5.67 -7.88
CA LYS A 97 11.30 -5.99 -8.61
C LYS A 97 11.90 -4.81 -9.37
N PRO A 98 11.15 -3.97 -10.11
CA PRO A 98 11.73 -2.83 -10.82
C PRO A 98 12.37 -1.79 -9.90
N PHE A 99 11.81 -1.58 -8.70
CA PHE A 99 12.34 -0.64 -7.71
C PHE A 99 13.61 -1.17 -7.07
N GLU A 100 13.61 -2.46 -6.68
CA GLU A 100 14.77 -3.14 -6.14
C GLU A 100 15.93 -3.17 -7.15
N LEU A 101 15.65 -3.51 -8.41
CA LEU A 101 16.66 -3.56 -9.47
C LEU A 101 17.32 -2.21 -9.68
N ARG A 102 16.54 -1.12 -9.79
CA ARG A 102 17.06 0.24 -9.94
C ARG A 102 17.97 0.63 -8.77
N HIS A 103 17.59 0.27 -7.54
CA HIS A 103 18.39 0.53 -6.36
C HIS A 103 19.71 -0.27 -6.37
N GLU A 104 19.67 -1.57 -6.67
CA GLU A 104 20.87 -2.40 -6.69
C GLU A 104 21.83 -2.02 -7.83
N GLU A 105 21.33 -1.64 -9.00
CA GLU A 105 22.15 -1.11 -10.09
C GLU A 105 22.87 0.18 -9.68
N ALA A 106 22.16 1.13 -9.07
CA ALA A 106 22.76 2.37 -8.60
C ALA A 106 23.78 2.12 -7.48
N LYS A 107 23.50 1.18 -6.58
CA LYS A 107 24.40 0.78 -5.49
C LYS A 107 25.67 0.11 -6.04
N ALA A 108 25.55 -0.73 -7.06
CA ALA A 108 26.69 -1.32 -7.73
C ALA A 108 27.57 -0.24 -8.40
N ALA A 109 26.96 0.76 -9.05
CA ALA A 109 27.68 1.88 -9.65
C ALA A 109 28.40 2.75 -8.59
N ALA A 110 27.70 3.13 -7.51
CA ALA A 110 28.29 3.89 -6.40
C ALA A 110 29.44 3.13 -5.72
N THR A 111 29.32 1.81 -5.59
CA THR A 111 30.37 0.95 -5.03
C THR A 111 31.65 0.98 -5.88
N ARG A 112 31.54 1.05 -7.22
CA ARG A 112 32.71 1.19 -8.10
C ARG A 112 33.39 2.54 -7.89
N LEU A 113 32.62 3.63 -7.88
CA LEU A 113 33.14 4.97 -7.64
C LEU A 113 33.81 5.10 -6.26
N TRP A 114 33.23 4.47 -5.24
CA TRP A 114 33.82 4.42 -3.90
C TRP A 114 35.20 3.74 -3.91
N ARG A 115 35.36 2.63 -4.64
CA ARG A 115 36.64 1.93 -4.76
C ARG A 115 37.69 2.81 -5.43
N ASP A 116 37.33 3.49 -6.52
CA ASP A 116 38.24 4.36 -7.25
C ASP A 116 38.69 5.56 -6.38
N TYR A 117 37.74 6.25 -5.77
CA TYR A 117 38.01 7.34 -4.82
C TYR A 117 38.88 6.87 -3.65
N SER A 118 38.53 5.74 -3.01
CA SER A 118 39.28 5.21 -1.88
C SER A 118 40.72 4.81 -2.27
N ALA A 119 40.92 4.23 -3.46
CA ALA A 119 42.25 3.90 -3.94
C ALA A 119 43.12 5.15 -4.16
N MET A 120 42.55 6.23 -4.71
CA MET A 120 43.25 7.52 -4.86
C MET A 120 43.59 8.14 -3.50
N SER A 121 42.62 8.17 -2.58
CA SER A 121 42.81 8.68 -1.22
C SER A 121 43.92 7.93 -0.49
N ASN A 122 43.92 6.59 -0.55
CA ASN A 122 44.97 5.78 0.08
C ASN A 122 46.35 6.02 -0.54
N ARG A 123 46.43 6.36 -1.84
CA ARG A 123 47.70 6.67 -2.50
C ARG A 123 48.23 8.05 -2.09
N LEU A 124 47.36 9.03 -1.87
CA LEU A 124 47.75 10.36 -1.39
C LEU A 124 48.47 10.29 -0.05
N ASP A 125 48.02 9.42 0.86
CA ASP A 125 48.66 9.21 2.18
C ASP A 125 50.13 8.78 2.10
N LEU A 126 50.58 8.27 0.95
CA LEU A 126 51.95 7.79 0.71
C LEU A 126 52.85 8.81 0.01
N LEU A 127 52.30 9.92 -0.49
CA LEU A 127 53.03 10.90 -1.30
C LEU A 127 53.52 12.10 -0.46
N PRO A 128 54.69 12.70 -0.79
CA PRO A 128 55.11 13.96 -0.20
C PRO A 128 54.16 15.10 -0.58
N HIS A 129 53.68 15.83 0.42
CA HIS A 129 52.66 16.89 0.27
C HIS A 129 53.10 18.05 -0.64
N ASP A 130 54.40 18.28 -0.76
CA ASP A 130 55.00 19.33 -1.58
C ASP A 130 55.25 18.89 -3.03
N SER A 131 55.05 17.62 -3.36
CA SER A 131 55.24 17.09 -4.71
C SER A 131 54.15 17.56 -5.67
N GLU A 132 54.52 17.74 -6.94
CA GLU A 132 53.56 18.03 -8.01
C GLU A 132 52.59 16.86 -8.22
N GLU A 133 53.08 15.62 -8.09
CA GLU A 133 52.27 14.40 -8.16
C GLU A 133 51.16 14.38 -7.11
N TYR A 134 51.46 14.78 -5.87
CA TYR A 134 50.46 14.91 -4.82
C TYR A 134 49.36 15.88 -5.23
N ARG A 135 49.72 17.10 -5.67
CA ARG A 135 48.74 18.15 -6.00
C ARG A 135 47.81 17.76 -7.14
N THR A 136 48.32 17.07 -8.16
CA THR A 136 47.51 16.58 -9.28
C THR A 136 46.55 15.48 -8.82
N LEU A 137 47.05 14.48 -8.08
CA LEU A 137 46.23 13.37 -7.59
C LEU A 137 45.18 13.85 -6.57
N ASP A 138 45.49 14.86 -5.77
CA ASP A 138 44.58 15.47 -4.79
C ASP A 138 43.34 16.05 -5.49
N ALA A 139 43.55 16.84 -6.55
CA ALA A 139 42.45 17.37 -7.35
C ALA A 139 41.62 16.28 -8.05
N GLU A 140 42.26 15.21 -8.54
CA GLU A 140 41.56 14.05 -9.12
C GLU A 140 40.74 13.29 -8.07
N CYS A 141 41.29 13.12 -6.86
CA CYS A 141 40.64 12.48 -5.73
C CYS A 141 39.41 13.26 -5.29
N ASP A 142 39.49 14.59 -5.18
CA ASP A 142 38.35 15.46 -4.89
C ASP A 142 37.25 15.34 -5.95
N ALA A 143 37.63 15.34 -7.23
CA ALA A 143 36.67 15.14 -8.32
C ALA A 143 36.04 13.74 -8.31
N ALA A 144 36.78 12.71 -7.91
CA ALA A 144 36.26 11.35 -7.73
C ALA A 144 35.32 11.26 -6.52
N LYS A 145 35.65 11.94 -5.44
CA LYS A 145 34.83 12.06 -4.23
C LYS A 145 33.47 12.69 -4.54
N VAL A 146 33.44 13.81 -5.26
CA VAL A 146 32.20 14.48 -5.66
C VAL A 146 31.30 13.53 -6.47
N ARG A 147 31.87 12.82 -7.45
CA ARG A 147 31.13 11.82 -8.25
C ARG A 147 30.58 10.68 -7.40
N TYR A 148 31.35 10.19 -6.44
CA TYR A 148 30.88 9.18 -5.48
C TYR A 148 29.75 9.73 -4.60
N ASP A 149 29.91 10.93 -4.03
CA ASP A 149 28.93 11.53 -3.13
C ASP A 149 27.60 11.78 -3.85
N GLU A 150 27.62 12.22 -5.11
CA GLU A 150 26.44 12.34 -5.98
C GLU A 150 25.77 10.98 -6.25
N ALA A 151 26.57 9.96 -6.61
CA ALA A 151 26.05 8.62 -6.85
C ALA A 151 25.45 8.01 -5.57
N HIS A 152 26.09 8.22 -4.42
CA HIS A 152 25.62 7.75 -3.12
C HIS A 152 24.32 8.47 -2.70
N ALA A 153 24.20 9.76 -2.96
CA ALA A 153 22.95 10.50 -2.76
C ALA A 153 21.81 9.90 -3.60
N ARG A 154 22.09 9.55 -4.87
CA ARG A 154 21.12 8.86 -5.74
C ARG A 154 20.71 7.48 -5.21
N VAL A 155 21.64 6.69 -4.68
CA VAL A 155 21.32 5.39 -4.05
C VAL A 155 20.35 5.58 -2.88
N ASN A 156 20.61 6.58 -2.02
CA ASN A 156 19.74 6.87 -0.88
C ASN A 156 18.33 7.30 -1.30
N LEU A 157 18.20 8.04 -2.41
CA LEU A 157 16.89 8.39 -2.96
C LEU A 157 16.15 7.14 -3.47
N LEU A 158 16.81 6.28 -4.26
CA LEU A 158 16.20 5.06 -4.79
C LEU A 158 15.81 4.07 -3.69
N TYR A 159 16.63 3.96 -2.63
CA TYR A 159 16.28 3.15 -1.47
C TYR A 159 15.00 3.67 -0.78
N LYS A 160 14.86 4.99 -0.63
CA LYS A 160 13.65 5.60 -0.08
C LYS A 160 12.43 5.34 -0.96
N GLU A 161 12.56 5.46 -2.27
CA GLU A 161 11.49 5.13 -3.24
C GLU A 161 11.04 3.67 -3.10
N TRP A 162 11.97 2.73 -3.13
CA TRP A 162 11.68 1.30 -2.97
C TRP A 162 10.99 1.00 -1.63
N ARG A 163 11.51 1.55 -0.53
CA ARG A 163 10.92 1.38 0.81
C ARG A 163 9.52 1.96 0.89
N GLN A 164 9.30 3.16 0.37
CA GLN A 164 8.00 3.80 0.37
C GLN A 164 6.97 2.99 -0.41
N GLU A 165 7.33 2.51 -1.60
CA GLU A 165 6.42 1.72 -2.43
C GLU A 165 6.08 0.39 -1.77
N ARG A 166 7.08 -0.29 -1.21
CA ARG A 166 6.90 -1.52 -0.43
C ARG A 166 5.96 -1.30 0.75
N ASP A 167 6.18 -0.27 1.55
CA ASP A 167 5.38 -0.01 2.74
C ASP A 167 3.94 0.41 2.37
N ARG A 168 3.76 1.16 1.27
CA ARG A 168 2.44 1.54 0.73
C ARG A 168 1.61 0.35 0.26
N THR A 169 2.28 -0.65 -0.32
CA THR A 169 1.63 -1.78 -1.02
C THR A 169 1.67 -3.10 -0.25
N PHE A 170 2.30 -3.13 0.93
CA PHE A 170 2.46 -4.31 1.77
C PHE A 170 1.13 -5.01 2.13
N CYS A 171 0.01 -4.30 2.08
CA CYS A 171 -1.30 -4.91 2.28
C CYS A 171 -1.60 -6.01 1.27
N VAL A 172 -1.07 -5.94 0.04
CA VAL A 172 -1.24 -6.98 -0.98
C VAL A 172 -0.55 -8.27 -0.53
N TYR A 173 0.68 -8.19 -0.02
CA TYR A 173 1.43 -9.33 0.50
C TYR A 173 0.66 -10.08 1.60
N CYS A 174 0.06 -9.35 2.54
CA CYS A 174 -0.68 -9.92 3.66
C CYS A 174 -2.11 -10.36 3.31
N PHE A 175 -2.61 -10.04 2.13
CA PHE A 175 -4.02 -10.21 1.79
C PHE A 175 -4.36 -11.68 1.55
N LYS A 176 -5.51 -12.09 2.10
CA LYS A 176 -6.14 -13.36 1.77
C LYS A 176 -7.60 -13.12 1.42
N PRO A 177 -8.11 -13.67 0.31
CA PRO A 177 -9.49 -13.45 -0.13
C PRO A 177 -10.53 -13.75 0.97
N MET A 178 -10.33 -14.83 1.73
CA MET A 178 -11.22 -15.20 2.85
C MET A 178 -11.39 -14.11 3.92
N PHE A 179 -10.40 -13.24 4.10
CA PHE A 179 -10.50 -12.15 5.08
C PHE A 179 -11.48 -11.07 4.64
N LEU A 180 -11.61 -10.88 3.33
CA LEU A 180 -12.56 -9.94 2.76
C LEU A 180 -13.99 -10.45 2.89
N ASP A 181 -14.22 -11.76 2.67
CA ASP A 181 -15.53 -12.40 2.89
C ASP A 181 -16.01 -12.16 4.33
N VAL A 182 -15.17 -12.49 5.32
CA VAL A 182 -15.50 -12.29 6.74
C VAL A 182 -15.77 -10.83 7.09
N LEU A 183 -14.98 -9.91 6.52
CA LEU A 183 -15.19 -8.47 6.74
C LEU A 183 -16.54 -8.02 6.16
N VAL A 184 -16.87 -8.43 4.94
CA VAL A 184 -18.12 -8.02 4.28
C VAL A 184 -19.34 -8.59 5.00
N GLU A 185 -19.31 -9.86 5.43
CA GLU A 185 -20.39 -10.42 6.25
C GLU A 185 -20.58 -9.64 7.56
N ARG A 186 -19.48 -9.26 8.21
CA ARG A 186 -19.54 -8.44 9.43
C ARG A 186 -20.14 -7.05 9.17
N LEU A 187 -19.74 -6.40 8.08
CA LEU A 187 -20.28 -5.10 7.67
C LEU A 187 -21.78 -5.20 7.36
N GLN A 188 -22.21 -6.28 6.70
CA GLN A 188 -23.62 -6.56 6.43
C GLN A 188 -24.41 -6.70 7.74
N GLY A 189 -23.90 -7.50 8.69
CA GLY A 189 -24.53 -7.68 10.00
C GLY A 189 -24.66 -6.37 10.79
N ILE A 190 -23.62 -5.53 10.78
CA ILE A 190 -23.65 -4.20 11.42
C ILE A 190 -24.71 -3.31 10.75
N ALA A 191 -24.67 -3.19 9.42
CA ALA A 191 -25.62 -2.37 8.67
C ALA A 191 -27.07 -2.84 8.90
N GLY A 192 -27.31 -4.14 8.84
CA GLY A 192 -28.62 -4.75 9.09
C GLY A 192 -29.13 -4.53 10.52
N SER A 193 -28.24 -4.56 11.52
CA SER A 193 -28.59 -4.28 12.90
C SER A 193 -29.01 -2.81 13.06
N ILE A 194 -28.22 -1.87 12.52
CA ILE A 194 -28.53 -0.44 12.55
C ILE A 194 -29.89 -0.15 11.89
N ILE A 195 -30.15 -0.73 10.71
CA ILE A 195 -31.43 -0.57 10.00
C ILE A 195 -32.59 -1.08 10.87
N SER A 196 -32.45 -2.27 11.47
CA SER A 196 -33.48 -2.87 12.33
C SER A 196 -33.74 -2.02 13.58
N ASP A 197 -32.69 -1.52 14.22
CA ASP A 197 -32.80 -0.67 15.41
C ASP A 197 -33.54 0.64 15.12
N ILE A 198 -33.17 1.33 14.03
CA ILE A 198 -33.82 2.58 13.63
C ILE A 198 -35.30 2.34 13.30
N ARG A 199 -35.64 1.24 12.62
CA ARG A 199 -37.03 0.90 12.26
C ARG A 199 -37.88 0.62 13.49
N ARG A 200 -37.41 -0.23 14.42
CA ARG A 200 -38.11 -0.53 15.68
C ARG A 200 -38.43 0.74 16.48
N MET A 201 -37.46 1.64 16.57
CA MET A 201 -37.64 2.93 17.25
C MET A 201 -38.66 3.84 16.56
N LYS A 202 -38.78 3.79 15.22
CA LYS A 202 -39.81 4.54 14.48
C LYS A 202 -41.20 3.92 14.61
N GLU A 203 -41.28 2.59 14.72
CA GLU A 203 -42.53 1.84 14.84
C GLU A 203 -43.07 1.79 16.27
N GLY A 204 -42.29 2.26 17.26
CA GLY A 204 -42.68 2.29 18.66
C GLY A 204 -42.69 0.91 19.32
N GLU A 205 -42.06 -0.09 18.69
CA GLU A 205 -41.94 -1.45 19.23
C GLU A 205 -40.60 -1.58 20.00
N PRO A 206 -40.65 -2.01 21.28
CA PRO A 206 -39.45 -2.21 22.11
C PRO A 206 -38.61 -3.42 21.67
#